data_AF-G0TV83-F1
#
_entry.id   AF-G0TV83-F1
#
_cell.length_a   1.000
_cell.length_b   1.000
_cell.length_c   1.000
_cell.angle_alpha   90.00
_cell.angle_beta   90.00
_cell.angle_gamma   90.00
#
_symmetry.space_group_name_H-M   'P 1'
#
loop_
_entity.id
_entity.type
_entity.pdbx_description
1 polymer ?
#
loop_
_entity_poly.entity_id
_entity_poly.type
_entity_poly.pdbx_seq_one_letter_code
_entity_poly.pdbx_strand_id
1 'polypeptide(L)'
;MESHGPPPRDAQDKPCIKGVFNSGHQKDTDDEKLCSTATTLFIRCARMRNRGDLVNGFLFTHRDALGLSDWYELRESVSGNETVVGLRTDAPIECIYVKNSRKPYFLLEFSIGDGTAAALVERLKLLSNTLYEDAPVVVEVAKGDVTVANERRKLIKRDAMKRRRDTSTVSPPFTEASFVPRAVQRGFDRLD
;
A
#
# COMPACT_ATOMS: atom_id res chain seq x y z
N MET A 1 -65.79 5.01 -17.61
CA MET A 1 -65.85 4.45 -18.98
C MET A 1 -64.52 3.76 -19.22
N GLU A 2 -64.44 2.53 -18.75
CA GLU A 2 -63.29 1.63 -18.90
C GLU A 2 -63.32 1.02 -20.31
N SER A 3 -62.22 1.11 -21.05
CA SER A 3 -62.04 0.40 -22.32
C SER A 3 -60.97 -0.67 -22.15
N HIS A 4 -61.43 -1.92 -22.03
CA HIS A 4 -60.61 -3.12 -22.12
C HIS A 4 -60.36 -3.46 -23.59
N GLY A 5 -59.09 -3.54 -24.00
CA GLY A 5 -58.65 -4.10 -25.28
C GLY A 5 -58.08 -5.52 -25.09
N PRO A 6 -58.27 -6.44 -26.06
CA PRO A 6 -58.01 -7.87 -25.90
C PRO A 6 -56.52 -8.29 -26.00
N PRO A 7 -56.13 -9.43 -25.39
CA PRO A 7 -54.83 -10.11 -25.60
C PRO A 7 -54.96 -11.21 -26.70
N PRO A 8 -54.00 -12.14 -26.86
CA PRO A 8 -52.56 -12.08 -27.08
C PRO A 8 -52.18 -12.63 -28.48
N ARG A 9 -50.89 -12.67 -28.86
CA ARG A 9 -50.41 -13.49 -29.99
C ARG A 9 -49.26 -14.39 -29.57
N ASP A 10 -49.52 -15.69 -29.64
CA ASP A 10 -48.58 -16.78 -29.45
C ASP A 10 -47.52 -16.89 -30.56
N ALA A 11 -46.37 -17.41 -30.14
CA ALA A 11 -45.48 -18.36 -30.80
C ALA A 11 -44.97 -18.07 -32.23
N GLN A 12 -43.67 -17.80 -32.33
CA GLN A 12 -42.83 -18.54 -33.28
C GLN A 12 -41.52 -19.01 -32.63
N ASP A 13 -41.42 -20.34 -32.64
CA ASP A 13 -40.29 -21.20 -32.32
C ASP A 13 -39.31 -21.20 -33.50
N LYS A 14 -38.00 -21.01 -33.25
CA LYS A 14 -36.91 -21.41 -34.17
C LYS A 14 -35.69 -21.86 -33.36
N PRO A 15 -35.24 -23.12 -33.51
CA PRO A 15 -34.02 -23.63 -32.90
C PRO A 15 -32.80 -23.57 -33.86
N CYS A 16 -31.64 -23.95 -33.30
CA CYS A 16 -30.32 -24.19 -33.90
C CYS A 16 -29.42 -22.93 -33.97
N ILE A 17 -28.17 -22.94 -33.50
CA ILE A 17 -27.12 -23.94 -33.70
C ILE A 17 -26.16 -23.98 -32.49
N LYS A 18 -25.74 -25.20 -32.11
CA LYS A 18 -24.66 -25.50 -31.16
C LYS A 18 -23.28 -25.17 -31.75
N GLY A 19 -22.44 -24.49 -30.97
CA GLY A 19 -20.99 -24.38 -31.16
C GLY A 19 -20.38 -23.82 -29.87
N VAL A 20 -19.98 -24.66 -28.90
CA VAL A 20 -18.64 -25.29 -28.80
C VAL A 20 -17.51 -24.26 -28.65
N PHE A 21 -17.26 -23.80 -27.42
CA PHE A 21 -16.00 -23.95 -26.68
C PHE A 21 -16.12 -23.22 -25.34
N ASN A 22 -16.51 -23.94 -24.29
CA ASN A 22 -16.55 -23.44 -22.92
C ASN A 22 -15.31 -24.00 -22.20
N SER A 23 -14.17 -23.33 -22.31
CA SER A 23 -13.03 -23.58 -21.44
C SER A 23 -13.25 -22.79 -20.16
N GLY A 24 -13.80 -23.46 -19.15
CA GLY A 24 -14.04 -22.93 -17.82
C GLY A 24 -12.77 -22.32 -17.22
N HIS A 25 -12.79 -20.99 -17.10
CA HIS A 25 -12.09 -20.30 -16.04
C HIS A 25 -13.14 -19.61 -15.17
N GLN A 26 -13.96 -20.44 -14.52
CA GLN A 26 -14.67 -20.05 -13.32
C GLN A 26 -13.60 -19.85 -12.26
N LYS A 27 -13.23 -18.58 -12.05
CA LYS A 27 -12.55 -18.18 -10.84
C LYS A 27 -13.59 -17.43 -10.02
N ASP A 28 -14.32 -18.22 -9.25
CA ASP A 28 -15.09 -17.74 -8.11
C ASP A 28 -14.15 -16.90 -7.25
N THR A 29 -14.39 -15.61 -7.26
CA THR A 29 -14.20 -14.74 -6.10
C THR A 29 -15.26 -13.68 -6.26
N ASP A 30 -16.43 -13.96 -5.69
CA ASP A 30 -17.20 -12.95 -4.99
C ASP A 30 -16.26 -12.34 -3.93
N ASP A 31 -15.34 -11.47 -4.39
CA ASP A 31 -14.69 -10.48 -3.55
C ASP A 31 -15.87 -9.62 -3.08
N GLU A 32 -16.44 -10.00 -1.92
CA GLU A 32 -17.25 -9.10 -1.11
C GLU A 32 -16.52 -7.77 -1.13
N LYS A 33 -17.06 -6.83 -1.91
CA LYS A 33 -16.65 -5.44 -1.89
C LYS A 33 -17.12 -4.93 -0.54
N LEU A 34 -16.38 -5.29 0.51
CA LEU A 34 -16.32 -4.60 1.78
C LEU A 34 -15.93 -3.19 1.40
N CYS A 35 -16.96 -2.42 1.07
CA CYS A 35 -16.90 -1.03 0.70
C CYS A 35 -16.59 -0.34 2.02
N SER A 36 -15.32 -0.40 2.41
CA SER A 36 -14.82 0.30 3.57
C SER A 36 -15.22 1.76 3.37
N THR A 37 -16.13 2.25 4.20
CA THR A 37 -16.50 3.67 4.27
C THR A 37 -15.35 4.50 4.84
N ALA A 38 -14.24 3.85 5.23
CA ALA A 38 -13.05 4.49 5.73
C ALA A 38 -12.52 5.49 4.70
N THR A 39 -12.35 6.72 5.17
CA THR A 39 -11.72 7.77 4.37
C THR A 39 -10.21 7.57 4.39
N THR A 40 -9.64 7.35 3.21
CA THR A 40 -8.20 7.20 3.03
C THR A 40 -7.54 8.57 2.84
N LEU A 41 -6.45 8.81 3.56
CA LEU A 41 -5.64 10.02 3.43
C LEU A 41 -4.32 9.73 2.73
N PHE A 42 -3.93 10.61 1.81
CA PHE A 42 -2.57 10.73 1.31
C PHE A 42 -1.77 11.67 2.20
N ILE A 43 -0.66 11.19 2.72
CA ILE A 43 0.29 12.03 3.47
C ILE A 43 1.65 11.98 2.79
N ARG A 44 2.28 13.14 2.61
CA ARG A 44 3.60 13.27 2.01
C ARG A 44 4.47 14.19 2.84
N CYS A 45 5.72 13.79 3.01
CA CYS A 45 6.77 14.62 3.58
C CYS A 45 8.11 14.08 3.06
N ALA A 46 9.04 14.96 2.68
CA ALA A 46 10.35 14.55 2.15
C ALA A 46 11.24 13.88 3.23
N ARG A 47 10.96 14.16 4.50
CA ARG A 47 11.72 13.66 5.65
C ARG A 47 11.19 12.35 6.22
N MET A 48 9.89 12.07 6.06
CA MET A 48 9.28 10.80 6.45
C MET A 48 9.61 9.70 5.43
N ARG A 49 10.37 8.69 5.88
CA ARG A 49 10.89 7.60 5.04
C ARG A 49 10.32 6.24 5.43
N ASN A 50 9.70 6.12 6.60
CA ASN A 50 9.14 4.88 7.08
C ASN A 50 7.86 5.12 7.89
N ARG A 51 7.14 4.03 8.21
CA ARG A 51 5.89 4.09 8.98
C ARG A 51 6.10 4.68 10.38
N GLY A 52 7.26 4.42 11.00
CA GLY A 52 7.62 4.95 12.31
C GLY A 52 7.70 6.47 12.31
N ASP A 53 8.30 7.08 11.30
CA ASP A 53 8.39 8.55 11.18
C ASP A 53 7.00 9.20 11.16
N LEU A 54 6.05 8.58 10.43
CA LEU A 54 4.68 9.07 10.40
C LEU A 54 3.96 8.83 11.73
N VAL A 55 3.95 7.58 12.22
CA VAL A 55 3.12 7.18 13.36
C VAL A 55 3.74 7.64 14.69
N ASN A 56 4.99 7.27 14.94
CA ASN A 56 5.66 7.57 16.21
C ASN A 56 6.37 8.94 16.20
N GLY A 57 6.54 9.55 15.02
CA GLY A 57 7.03 10.93 14.89
C GLY A 57 5.87 11.91 14.77
N PHE A 58 5.38 12.12 13.55
CA PHE A 58 4.43 13.19 13.25
C PHE A 58 3.08 13.08 13.98
N LEU A 59 2.41 11.92 13.89
CA LEU A 59 1.13 11.72 14.57
C LEU A 59 1.28 11.77 16.09
N PHE A 60 2.40 11.29 16.62
CA PHE A 60 2.71 11.39 18.04
C PHE A 60 2.91 12.83 18.52
N THR A 61 3.64 13.65 17.75
CA THR A 61 3.85 15.07 18.05
C THR A 61 2.52 15.84 18.12
N HIS A 62 1.56 15.49 17.26
CA HIS A 62 0.26 16.14 17.19
C HIS A 62 -0.86 15.35 17.89
N ARG A 63 -0.54 14.34 18.70
CA ARG A 63 -1.54 13.42 19.27
C ARG A 63 -2.63 14.13 20.06
N ASP A 64 -2.30 15.17 20.83
CA ASP A 64 -3.29 15.89 21.63
C ASP A 64 -4.25 16.70 20.75
N ALA A 65 -3.73 17.39 19.74
CA ALA A 65 -4.55 18.12 18.76
C ALA A 65 -5.46 17.19 17.95
N LEU A 66 -4.97 15.98 17.66
CA LEU A 66 -5.71 14.95 16.94
C LEU A 66 -6.62 14.11 17.86
N GLY A 67 -6.52 14.25 19.18
CA GLY A 67 -7.25 13.39 20.14
C GLY A 67 -6.85 11.91 20.04
N LEU A 68 -5.57 11.64 19.77
CA LEU A 68 -4.98 10.31 19.65
C LEU A 68 -4.21 9.88 20.90
N SER A 69 -4.19 10.70 21.95
CA SER A 69 -3.34 10.49 23.12
C SER A 69 -3.55 9.11 23.76
N ASP A 70 -4.79 8.63 23.81
CA ASP A 70 -5.16 7.31 24.36
C ASP A 70 -4.70 6.12 23.51
N TRP A 71 -4.22 6.37 22.29
CA TRP A 71 -3.73 5.34 21.37
C TRP A 71 -2.23 5.09 21.52
N TYR A 72 -1.53 5.95 22.24
CA TYR A 72 -0.12 5.80 22.53
C TYR A 72 0.06 5.31 23.96
N GLU A 73 0.92 4.32 24.13
CA GLU A 73 1.24 3.78 25.45
C GLU A 73 2.75 3.76 25.66
N LEU A 74 3.14 3.83 26.93
CA LEU A 74 4.52 3.61 27.34
C LEU A 74 4.82 2.11 27.23
N ARG A 75 5.85 1.75 26.47
CA ARG A 75 6.35 0.38 26.41
C ARG A 75 7.77 0.34 26.95
N GLU A 76 8.06 -0.70 27.71
CA GLU A 76 9.44 -0.97 28.13
C GLU A 76 10.25 -1.42 26.91
N SER A 77 11.40 -0.78 26.69
CA SER A 77 12.36 -1.24 25.70
C SER A 77 12.94 -2.60 26.14
N VAL A 78 13.23 -3.46 25.17
CA VAL A 78 13.88 -4.77 25.39
C VAL A 78 15.23 -4.61 26.10
N SER A 79 15.84 -3.42 26.04
CA SER A 79 17.08 -3.08 26.73
C SER A 79 16.90 -2.70 28.21
N GLY A 80 15.68 -2.74 28.77
CA GLY A 80 15.40 -2.60 30.22
C GLY A 80 15.55 -1.21 30.83
N ASN A 81 16.15 -0.26 30.10
CA ASN A 81 16.59 1.03 30.67
C ASN A 81 15.83 2.23 30.09
N GLU A 82 15.02 2.01 29.06
CA GLU A 82 14.40 3.07 28.28
C GLU A 82 12.92 2.75 28.06
N THR A 83 12.06 3.71 28.40
CA THR A 83 10.63 3.64 28.07
C THR A 83 10.40 4.32 26.73
N VAL A 84 9.89 3.56 25.78
CA VAL A 84 9.59 4.05 24.43
C VAL A 84 8.09 4.23 24.32
N VAL A 85 7.65 5.43 23.92
CA VAL A 85 6.24 5.67 23.64
C VAL A 85 5.93 5.18 22.23
N GLY A 86 4.91 4.33 22.10
CA GLY A 86 4.56 3.73 20.83
C GLY A 86 3.04 3.65 20.64
N LEU A 87 2.62 3.65 19.38
CA LEU A 87 1.22 3.37 19.05
C LEU A 87 0.87 1.94 19.51
N ARG A 88 -0.26 1.81 20.21
CA ARG A 88 -0.83 0.53 20.61
C ARG A 88 -1.06 -0.40 19.42
N THR A 89 -0.99 -1.69 19.65
CA THR A 89 -1.21 -2.73 18.63
C THR A 89 -2.66 -2.86 18.21
N ASP A 90 -3.60 -2.46 19.06
CA ASP A 90 -5.04 -2.44 18.82
C ASP A 90 -5.55 -1.04 18.41
N ALA A 91 -4.65 -0.07 18.24
CA ALA A 91 -5.03 1.26 17.78
C ALA A 91 -5.70 1.16 16.39
N PRO A 92 -6.82 1.86 16.16
CA PRO A 92 -7.60 1.77 14.93
C PRO A 92 -6.98 2.58 13.78
N ILE A 93 -5.66 2.45 13.57
CA ILE A 93 -4.90 3.08 12.50
C ILE A 93 -4.33 2.01 11.59
N GLU A 94 -4.68 2.08 10.31
CA GLU A 94 -3.95 1.36 9.27
C GLU A 94 -3.13 2.34 8.42
N CYS A 95 -1.86 1.99 8.18
CA CYS A 95 -0.95 2.82 7.40
C CYS A 95 -0.05 1.95 6.52
N ILE A 96 0.19 2.41 5.29
CA ILE A 96 1.17 1.84 4.37
C ILE A 96 2.05 2.93 3.76
N TYR A 97 3.30 2.59 3.48
CA TYR A 97 4.25 3.47 2.81
C TYR A 97 4.50 2.99 1.37
N VAL A 98 4.16 3.83 0.39
CA VAL A 98 4.33 3.53 -1.04
C VAL A 98 5.64 4.13 -1.53
N LYS A 99 6.73 3.40 -1.27
CA LYS A 99 8.10 3.82 -1.61
C LYS A 99 8.38 3.94 -3.11
N ASN A 100 7.80 3.07 -3.93
CA ASN A 100 8.15 2.95 -5.35
C ASN A 100 7.41 3.94 -6.26
N SER A 101 6.69 4.91 -5.69
CA SER A 101 6.08 6.01 -6.42
C SER A 101 7.14 7.05 -6.81
N ARG A 102 6.93 7.78 -7.90
CA ARG A 102 7.76 8.94 -8.29
C ARG A 102 7.86 9.98 -7.15
N LYS A 103 6.80 10.09 -6.35
CA LYS A 103 6.74 10.88 -5.13
C LYS A 103 6.26 9.93 -4.02
N PRO A 104 7.15 9.42 -3.14
CA PRO A 104 6.74 8.54 -2.06
C PRO A 104 5.67 9.18 -1.18
N TYR A 105 4.73 8.36 -0.73
CA TYR A 105 3.61 8.82 0.10
C TYR A 105 3.16 7.72 1.05
N PHE A 106 2.40 8.14 2.05
CA PHE A 106 1.69 7.26 2.97
C PHE A 106 0.21 7.26 2.61
N LEU A 107 -0.42 6.09 2.75
CA LEU A 107 -1.87 5.98 2.85
C LEU A 107 -2.21 5.69 4.30
N LEU A 108 -3.16 6.45 4.85
CA LEU A 108 -3.60 6.36 6.23
C LEU A 108 -5.11 6.20 6.27
N GLU A 109 -5.60 5.21 7.02
CA GLU A 109 -7.01 4.95 7.28
C GLU A 109 -7.26 4.80 8.78
N PHE A 110 -8.46 5.21 9.21
CA PHE A 110 -8.94 5.02 10.57
C PHE A 110 -10.09 4.04 10.57
N SER A 111 -9.95 2.94 11.30
CA SER A 111 -10.97 1.89 11.46
C SER A 111 -11.89 2.21 12.64
N ILE A 112 -12.47 3.41 12.64
CA ILE A 112 -13.33 3.93 13.70
C ILE A 112 -14.69 4.26 13.09
N GLY A 113 -15.75 4.31 13.91
CA GLY A 113 -17.07 4.73 13.46
C GLY A 113 -17.03 6.04 12.65
N ASP A 114 -17.88 6.11 11.61
CA ASP A 114 -17.80 7.11 10.54
C ASP A 114 -17.73 8.56 11.04
N GLY A 115 -18.47 8.90 12.11
CA GLY A 115 -18.49 10.25 12.68
C GLY A 115 -17.16 10.69 13.30
N THR A 116 -16.47 9.80 14.00
CA THR A 116 -15.17 10.11 14.63
C THR A 116 -14.06 10.16 13.59
N ALA A 117 -14.11 9.26 12.60
CA ALA A 117 -13.15 9.23 11.49
C ALA A 117 -13.20 10.54 10.68
N ALA A 118 -14.39 11.05 10.36
CA ALA A 118 -14.55 12.32 9.66
C ALA A 118 -13.94 13.51 10.43
N ALA A 119 -14.18 13.59 11.75
CA ALA A 119 -13.60 14.63 12.59
C ALA A 119 -12.06 14.55 12.68
N LEU A 120 -11.50 13.33 12.67
CA LEU A 120 -10.05 13.12 12.62
C LEU A 120 -9.46 13.57 11.27
N VAL A 121 -10.12 13.23 10.17
CA VAL A 121 -9.72 13.65 8.82
C VAL A 121 -9.66 15.16 8.71
N GLU A 122 -10.68 15.87 9.20
CA GLU A 122 -10.70 17.33 9.17
C GLU A 122 -9.57 17.92 10.03
N ARG A 123 -9.33 17.38 11.23
CA ARG A 123 -8.19 17.81 12.07
C ARG A 123 -6.83 17.56 11.41
N LEU A 124 -6.66 16.42 10.73
CA LEU A 124 -5.41 16.13 10.00
C LEU A 124 -5.20 17.04 8.80
N LYS A 125 -6.25 17.43 8.08
CA LYS A 125 -6.16 18.41 7.00
C LYS A 125 -5.68 19.78 7.50
N LEU A 126 -6.09 20.18 8.71
CA LEU A 126 -5.61 21.43 9.32
C LEU A 126 -4.10 21.39 9.60
N LEU A 127 -3.51 20.20 9.73
CA LEU A 127 -2.06 20.03 9.87
C LEU A 127 -1.33 20.00 8.52
N SER A 128 -2.03 20.16 7.39
CA SER A 128 -1.37 20.32 6.10
C SER A 128 -0.53 21.61 6.10
N ASN A 129 0.66 21.55 5.52
CA ASN A 129 1.73 22.55 5.56
C ASN A 129 2.41 22.77 6.93
N THR A 130 2.12 21.95 7.94
CA THR A 130 2.98 21.91 9.15
C THR A 130 4.36 21.36 8.82
N LEU A 131 5.38 21.75 9.58
CA LEU A 131 6.75 21.31 9.35
C LEU A 131 7.05 20.06 10.17
N TYR A 132 7.61 19.04 9.51
CA TYR A 132 8.23 17.89 10.12
C TYR A 132 9.69 17.82 9.67
N GLU A 133 10.63 17.98 10.61
CA GLU A 133 12.07 18.06 10.32
C GLU A 133 12.42 19.07 9.20
N ASP A 134 11.89 20.28 9.32
CA ASP A 134 12.06 21.38 8.36
C ASP A 134 11.47 21.12 6.96
N ALA A 135 10.65 20.08 6.80
CA ALA A 135 9.95 19.78 5.55
C ALA A 135 8.43 19.89 5.73
N PRO A 136 7.71 20.53 4.79
CA PRO A 136 6.26 20.64 4.89
C PRO A 136 5.59 19.27 4.70
N VAL A 137 4.60 19.00 5.54
CA VAL A 137 3.72 17.84 5.44
C VAL A 137 2.51 18.20 4.59
N VAL A 138 2.24 17.42 3.55
CA VAL A 138 1.04 17.58 2.71
C VAL A 138 0.06 16.48 3.05
N VAL A 139 -1.16 16.87 3.42
CA VAL A 139 -2.27 15.95 3.74
C VAL A 139 -3.42 16.20 2.78
N GLU A 140 -3.86 15.14 2.08
CA GLU A 140 -4.96 15.18 1.11
C GLU A 140 -5.88 13.98 1.28
N VAL A 141 -7.15 14.11 0.93
CA VAL A 141 -8.08 12.96 0.87
C VAL A 141 -7.86 12.22 -0.42
N ALA A 142 -7.76 10.90 -0.34
CA ALA A 142 -7.64 10.05 -1.52
C ALA A 142 -8.91 10.12 -2.37
N LYS A 143 -8.73 10.25 -3.69
CA LYS A 143 -9.83 10.25 -4.65
C LYS A 143 -10.10 8.82 -5.12
N GLY A 144 -11.38 8.46 -5.23
CA GLY A 144 -11.83 7.17 -5.78
C GLY A 144 -11.64 5.98 -4.83
N ASP A 145 -11.54 4.78 -5.39
CA ASP A 145 -11.48 3.50 -4.65
C ASP A 145 -10.07 3.16 -4.08
N VAL A 146 -9.26 4.18 -3.82
CA VAL A 146 -7.89 3.99 -3.30
C VAL A 146 -7.96 3.81 -1.80
N THR A 147 -7.80 2.56 -1.35
CA THR A 147 -7.76 2.21 0.08
C THR A 147 -6.43 1.57 0.47
N VAL A 148 -6.10 1.62 1.76
CA VAL A 148 -4.95 0.95 2.36
C VAL A 148 -5.00 -0.55 2.09
N ALA A 149 -6.18 -1.16 2.29
CA ALA A 149 -6.39 -2.59 2.03
C ALA A 149 -6.15 -2.96 0.55
N ASN A 150 -6.64 -2.15 -0.39
CA ASN A 150 -6.46 -2.39 -1.83
C ASN A 150 -4.99 -2.30 -2.23
N GLU A 151 -4.29 -1.28 -1.74
CA GLU A 151 -2.88 -1.08 -2.09
C GLU A 151 -1.97 -2.11 -1.41
N ARG A 152 -2.29 -2.53 -0.17
CA ARG A 152 -1.63 -3.66 0.50
C ARG A 152 -1.77 -4.95 -0.31
N ARG A 153 -2.97 -5.26 -0.81
CA ARG A 153 -3.20 -6.44 -1.69
C ARG A 153 -2.33 -6.40 -2.95
N LYS A 154 -2.16 -5.23 -3.57
CA LYS A 154 -1.28 -5.07 -4.74
C LYS A 154 0.19 -5.30 -4.38
N LEU A 155 0.66 -4.73 -3.28
CA LEU A 155 2.04 -4.89 -2.80
C LEU A 155 2.35 -6.38 -2.51
N ILE A 156 1.45 -7.09 -1.83
CA ILE A 156 1.59 -8.52 -1.56
C ILE A 156 1.71 -9.33 -2.86
N LYS A 157 0.81 -9.11 -3.83
CA LYS A 157 0.85 -9.81 -5.12
C LYS A 157 2.17 -9.56 -5.87
N ARG A 158 2.65 -8.31 -5.87
CA ARG A 158 3.91 -7.93 -6.52
C ARG A 158 5.12 -8.58 -5.84
N ASP A 159 5.17 -8.56 -4.52
CA ASP A 159 6.29 -9.12 -3.76
C ASP A 159 6.32 -10.65 -3.87
N ALA A 160 5.15 -11.30 -3.91
CA ALA A 160 5.03 -12.74 -4.20
C ALA A 160 5.53 -13.09 -5.61
N MET A 161 5.23 -12.26 -6.62
CA MET A 161 5.72 -12.47 -7.98
C MET A 161 7.23 -12.30 -8.09
N LYS A 162 7.81 -11.35 -7.35
CA LYS A 162 9.27 -11.14 -7.31
C LYS A 162 9.98 -12.35 -6.71
N ARG A 163 9.49 -12.88 -5.59
CA ARG A 163 10.07 -14.08 -4.95
C ARG A 163 10.11 -15.30 -5.87
N ARG A 164 9.08 -15.49 -6.70
CA ARG A 164 9.05 -16.60 -7.68
C ARG A 164 10.16 -16.50 -8.72
N ARG A 165 10.53 -15.29 -9.17
CA ARG A 165 11.62 -15.09 -10.14
C ARG A 165 12.98 -15.38 -9.52
N ASP A 166 13.20 -14.96 -8.28
CA ASP A 166 14.48 -15.16 -7.60
C ASP A 166 14.77 -16.65 -7.35
N THR A 167 13.73 -17.47 -7.09
CA THR A 167 13.86 -18.93 -6.94
C THR A 167 14.07 -19.70 -8.25
N SER A 168 13.91 -19.07 -9.41
CA SER A 168 14.11 -19.72 -10.72
C SER A 168 15.52 -19.55 -11.27
N THR A 169 16.40 -18.85 -10.56
CA THR A 169 17.83 -18.76 -10.92
C THR A 169 18.52 -20.02 -10.43
N VAL A 170 18.27 -21.12 -11.14
CA VAL A 170 19.18 -22.27 -11.16
C VAL A 170 20.52 -21.71 -11.59
N SER A 171 21.49 -21.75 -10.68
CA SER A 171 22.88 -21.38 -10.94
C SER A 171 23.34 -22.07 -12.24
N PRO A 172 23.88 -21.35 -13.23
CA PRO A 172 24.55 -22.03 -14.33
C PRO A 172 25.68 -22.88 -13.74
N PRO A 173 25.93 -24.09 -14.29
CA PRO A 173 27.05 -24.91 -13.84
C PRO A 173 28.32 -24.08 -13.92
N PHE A 174 29.08 -24.10 -12.84
CA PHE A 174 30.35 -23.43 -12.68
C PHE A 174 31.33 -23.95 -13.75
N THR A 175 31.34 -23.33 -14.93
CA THR A 175 32.42 -23.56 -15.90
C THR A 175 33.65 -22.85 -15.37
N GLU A 176 34.57 -23.66 -14.89
CA GLU A 176 35.93 -23.36 -14.48
C GLU A 176 36.62 -22.50 -15.56
N ALA A 177 36.58 -21.18 -15.39
CA ALA A 177 37.24 -20.24 -16.28
C ALA A 177 38.74 -20.26 -15.99
N SER A 178 39.53 -20.76 -16.95
CA SER A 178 40.98 -20.80 -16.87
C SER A 178 41.55 -19.41 -16.60
N PHE A 179 42.20 -19.27 -15.45
CA PHE A 179 42.89 -18.07 -15.04
C PHE A 179 44.16 -17.91 -15.90
N VAL A 180 44.20 -16.93 -16.80
CA VAL A 180 45.41 -16.57 -17.54
C VAL A 180 46.10 -15.41 -16.82
N PRO A 181 47.21 -15.65 -16.09
CA PRO A 181 47.96 -14.56 -15.46
C PRO A 181 48.62 -13.68 -16.54
N ARG A 182 48.32 -12.39 -16.49
CA ARG A 182 48.85 -11.36 -17.39
C ARG A 182 50.30 -11.08 -17.00
N ALA A 183 51.25 -11.47 -17.84
CA ALA A 183 52.66 -11.17 -17.65
C ALA A 183 52.89 -9.65 -17.67
N VAL A 184 53.52 -9.14 -16.61
CA VAL A 184 53.96 -7.75 -16.46
C VAL A 184 55.21 -7.56 -17.31
N GLN A 185 55.11 -6.85 -18.44
CA GLN A 185 56.27 -6.35 -19.17
C GLN A 185 56.82 -5.11 -18.44
N ARG A 186 58.00 -5.28 -17.83
CA ARG A 186 58.85 -4.16 -17.38
C ARG A 186 59.44 -3.49 -18.62
N GLY A 187 59.03 -2.25 -18.89
CA GLY A 187 59.74 -1.35 -19.79
C GLY A 187 60.91 -0.70 -19.06
N PHE A 188 62.10 -0.89 -19.59
CA PHE A 188 63.37 -0.33 -19.14
C PHE A 188 63.88 0.51 -20.31
N ASP A 189 63.74 1.83 -20.24
CA ASP A 189 64.41 2.82 -21.11
C ASP A 189 64.43 4.14 -20.30
N ARG A 190 65.53 4.66 -19.75
CA ARG A 190 66.89 4.98 -20.24
C ARG A 190 66.97 6.36 -20.94
N LEU A 191 67.70 7.28 -20.29
CA LEU A 191 68.30 8.57 -20.73
C LEU A 191 67.32 9.74 -20.95
N ASP A 192 67.57 10.99 -20.55
CA ASP A 192 68.76 11.71 -20.06
C ASP A 192 68.35 12.68 -18.93
#